data_AF-A0A2N7Q554-F1
#
_entry.id   AF-A0A2N7Q554-F1
#
_cell.length_a   1.000
_cell.length_b   1.000
_cell.length_c   1.000
_cell.angle_alpha   90.00
_cell.angle_beta   90.00
_cell.angle_gamma   90.00
#
_symmetry.space_group_name_H-M   'P 1'
#
loop_
_entity.id
_entity.type
_entity.pdbx_description
1 polymer ?
#
loop_
_entity_poly.entity_id
_entity_poly.type
_entity_poly.pdbx_seq_one_letter_code
_entity_poly.pdbx_strand_id
1 'polypeptide(L)' 'MLKVSRRYLFQVQKSVFKGEISIGKLNQFKKEIYKIIDPSKDKVVIYKVDNYGTLSGFEEEQLGKFSEISNII' A
#
# COMPACT_ATOMS: atom_id res chain seq x y z
N MET A 1 5.61 -10.44 0.15
CA MET A 1 4.70 -9.26 0.13
C MET A 1 5.42 -7.94 -0.17
N LEU A 2 6.53 -7.63 0.52
CA LEU A 2 7.29 -6.38 0.38
C LEU A 2 7.72 -6.03 -1.05
N LYS A 3 8.45 -6.94 -1.72
CA LYS A 3 8.97 -6.73 -3.08
C LYS A 3 7.86 -6.42 -4.10
N VAL A 4 6.74 -7.15 -4.02
CA VAL A 4 5.58 -6.93 -4.89
C VAL A 4 4.97 -5.57 -4.61
N SER A 5 4.71 -5.24 -3.34
CA SER A 5 4.06 -3.97 -2.95
C SER A 5 4.88 -2.73 -3.36
N ARG A 6 6.22 -2.77 -3.22
CA ARG A 6 7.12 -1.68 -3.65
C ARG A 6 7.11 -1.40 -5.15
N ARG A 7 6.59 -2.30 -6.00
CA ARG A 7 6.41 -2.03 -7.44
C ARG A 7 5.19 -1.16 -7.74
N TYR A 8 4.24 -1.10 -6.81
CA TYR A 8 2.95 -0.43 -7.02
C TYR A 8 2.71 0.74 -6.08
N LEU A 9 3.28 0.71 -4.87
CA LEU A 9 3.01 1.64 -3.77
C LEU A 9 4.30 1.95 -2.99
N PHE A 10 4.35 3.11 -2.36
CA PHE A 10 5.44 3.49 -1.46
C PHE A 10 5.26 2.83 -0.10
N GLN A 11 6.34 2.30 0.48
CA GLN A 11 6.30 1.76 1.83
C GLN A 11 6.36 2.90 2.85
N VAL A 12 5.45 2.91 3.82
CA VAL A 12 5.41 3.93 4.90
C VAL A 12 5.65 3.31 6.28
N GLN A 13 5.41 2.00 6.43
CA GLN A 13 5.77 1.21 7.62
C GLN A 13 6.16 -0.21 7.19
N LYS A 14 6.57 -1.09 8.13
CA LYS A 14 6.99 -2.47 7.84
C LYS A 14 6.02 -3.23 6.92
N SER A 15 4.72 -3.02 7.10
CA SER A 15 3.66 -3.70 6.34
C SER A 15 2.60 -2.75 5.77
N VAL A 16 2.83 -1.44 5.77
CA VAL A 16 1.88 -0.44 5.27
C VAL A 16 2.47 0.23 4.03
N PHE A 17 1.65 0.32 2.98
CA PHE A 17 2.01 0.89 1.69
C PHE A 17 0.92 1.85 1.22
N LYS A 18 1.32 2.96 0.60
CA LYS A 18 0.43 4.02 0.13
C LYS A 18 0.91 4.57 -1.22
N GLY A 19 -0.02 5.02 -2.05
CA GLY A 19 0.30 5.64 -3.33
C GLY A 19 -0.89 5.65 -4.28
N GLU A 20 -0.79 6.46 -5.31
CA GLU A 20 -1.74 6.47 -6.41
C GLU A 20 -1.52 5.24 -7.30
N ILE A 21 -2.61 4.63 -7.73
CA ILE A 21 -2.57 3.43 -8.55
C ILE A 21 -3.76 3.43 -9.51
N SER A 22 -3.50 3.19 -10.79
CA SER A 22 -4.58 3.05 -11.77
C SER A 22 -5.37 1.76 -11.53
N ILE A 23 -6.63 1.70 -11.98
CA ILE A 23 -7.48 0.50 -11.84
C ILE A 23 -6.80 -0.73 -12.45
N GLY A 24 -6.16 -0.59 -13.62
CA GLY A 24 -5.43 -1.67 -14.27
C GLY A 24 -4.27 -2.20 -13.42
N LYS A 25 -3.43 -1.29 -12.89
CA LYS A 25 -2.32 -1.66 -12.00
C LYS A 25 -2.81 -2.25 -10.68
N LEU A 26 -3.93 -1.76 -10.13
CA LEU A 26 -4.54 -2.31 -8.93
C LEU A 26 -5.01 -3.76 -9.14
N ASN A 27 -5.61 -4.05 -10.29
CA ASN A 27 -6.02 -5.41 -10.63
C ASN A 27 -4.80 -6.35 -10.78
N GLN A 28 -3.72 -5.87 -11.39
CA GLN A 28 -2.47 -6.62 -11.47
C GLN A 28 -1.86 -6.86 -10.09
N PHE A 29 -1.80 -5.83 -9.26
CA PHE A 29 -1.30 -5.90 -7.89
C PHE A 29 -2.07 -6.95 -7.07
N LYS A 30 -3.41 -6.92 -7.10
CA LYS A 30 -4.25 -7.92 -6.41
C LYS A 30 -3.91 -9.34 -6.88
N LYS A 31 -3.79 -9.58 -8.18
CA LYS A 31 -3.43 -10.91 -8.73
C LYS A 31 -2.06 -11.37 -8.24
N GLU A 32 -1.07 -10.49 -8.18
CA GLU A 32 0.27 -10.83 -7.70
C GLU A 32 0.32 -11.06 -6.19
N ILE A 33 -0.45 -10.30 -5.41
CA ILE A 33 -0.62 -10.52 -3.97
C ILE A 33 -1.27 -11.89 -3.71
N TYR A 34 -2.34 -12.24 -4.43
CA TYR A 34 -2.99 -13.55 -4.26
C TYR A 34 -2.06 -14.74 -4.54
N LYS A 35 -1.05 -14.57 -5.40
CA LYS A 35 -0.07 -15.64 -5.67
C LYS A 35 0.94 -15.88 -4.55
N ILE A 36 1.06 -14.95 -3.61
CA ILE A 36 2.12 -14.99 -2.59
C ILE A 36 1.62 -15.08 -1.15
N ILE A 37 0.32 -14.90 -0.93
CA ILE A 37 -0.30 -15.03 0.39
C ILE A 37 -0.84 -16.44 0.59
N ASP A 38 -0.86 -16.90 1.84
CA ASP A 38 -1.62 -18.05 2.28
C ASP A 38 -2.98 -17.57 2.82
N PRO A 39 -4.10 -17.75 2.10
CA PRO A 39 -5.40 -17.23 2.55
C PRO A 39 -5.90 -17.80 3.89
N SER A 40 -5.31 -18.88 4.38
CA SER A 40 -5.64 -19.46 5.70
C SER A 40 -4.93 -18.77 6.87
N LYS A 41 -3.85 -18.02 6.59
CA LYS A 41 -2.98 -17.41 7.62
C LYS A 41 -2.80 -15.91 7.45
N ASP A 42 -2.82 -15.44 6.22
CA ASP A 42 -2.51 -14.06 5.85
C ASP A 42 -3.78 -13.26 5.58
N LYS A 43 -3.75 -11.98 5.97
CA LYS A 43 -4.80 -11.01 5.65
C LYS A 43 -4.18 -9.79 5.00
N VAL A 44 -4.76 -9.37 3.86
CA VAL A 44 -4.43 -8.11 3.19
C VAL A 44 -5.67 -7.23 3.16
N VAL A 45 -5.54 -6.00 3.64
CA VAL A 45 -6.61 -5.00 3.62
C VAL A 45 -6.18 -3.88 2.69
N ILE A 46 -7.05 -3.51 1.74
CA ILE A 46 -6.81 -2.42 0.79
C ILE A 46 -7.87 -1.36 1.06
N TYR A 47 -7.45 -0.21 1.58
CA TYR A 47 -8.28 0.99 1.67
C TYR A 47 -8.17 1.77 0.35
N LYS A 48 -9.31 2.06 -0.27
CA LYS A 48 -9.39 2.90 -1.46
C LYS A 48 -9.99 4.24 -1.05
N VAL A 49 -9.32 5.32 -1.43
CA VAL A 49 -9.80 6.69 -1.23
C VAL A 49 -10.04 7.27 -2.61
N ASP A 50 -11.30 7.54 -2.96
CA ASP A 50 -11.70 8.09 -4.25
C ASP A 50 -11.89 9.61 -4.09
N ASN A 51 -10.94 10.43 -4.55
CA ASN A 51 -11.03 11.89 -4.43
C ASN A 51 -10.67 12.60 -5.75
N TYR A 52 -11.67 12.93 -6.54
CA TYR A 52 -11.63 14.09 -7.46
C TYR A 52 -12.66 15.11 -6.94
N GLY A 53 -12.23 16.00 -6.05
CA GLY A 53 -13.02 17.18 -5.67
C GLY A 53 -13.47 17.22 -4.21
N THR A 54 -12.87 18.17 -3.49
CA THR A 54 -13.38 18.82 -2.27
C THR A 54 -13.64 17.92 -1.05
N LEU A 55 -12.64 17.90 -0.16
CA LEU A 55 -12.74 17.72 1.30
C LEU A 55 -13.63 16.58 1.80
N SER A 56 -13.06 15.41 2.11
CA SER A 56 -13.57 14.58 3.22
C SER A 56 -12.60 13.47 3.65
N GLY A 57 -12.10 13.57 4.89
CA GLY A 57 -12.11 12.45 5.82
C GLY A 57 -10.86 11.59 6.01
N PHE A 58 -9.74 11.83 5.31
CA PHE A 58 -8.51 11.07 5.56
C PHE A 58 -7.39 11.97 6.09
N GLU A 59 -7.34 12.10 7.41
CA GLU A 59 -6.20 12.68 8.13
C GLU A 59 -5.32 11.53 8.63
N GLU A 60 -4.02 11.59 8.33
CA GLU A 60 -3.05 10.60 8.78
C GLU A 60 -2.14 11.26 9.82
N GLU A 61 -2.29 10.87 11.07
CA GLU A 61 -1.36 11.23 12.14
C GLU A 61 -0.41 10.06 12.42
N GLN A 62 0.89 10.34 12.48
CA GLN A 62 1.91 9.33 12.75
C GLN A 62 2.58 9.64 14.09
N LEU A 63 2.60 8.65 14.99
CA LEU A 63 3.27 8.74 16.28
C LEU A 63 4.44 7.74 16.34
N GLY A 64 5.58 8.15 16.92
CA GLY A 64 6.73 7.28 17.17
C GLY A 64 7.83 7.32 16.10
N LYS A 65 8.50 6.18 15.89
CA LYS A 65 9.73 6.11 15.09
C LYS A 65 9.44 6.13 13.59
N PHE A 66 9.99 7.12 12.89
CA PHE A 66 9.99 7.19 11.43
C PHE A 66 11.00 6.20 10.85
N SER A 67 10.60 5.41 9.86
CA SER A 67 11.55 4.57 9.14
C SER A 67 12.40 5.45 8.23
N GLU A 68 13.70 5.53 8.49
CA GLU A 68 14.66 6.00 7.48
C GLU A 68 14.60 5.03 6.30
N ILE A 69 13.84 5.37 5.26
CA ILE A 69 13.98 4.69 3.98
C ILE A 69 15.15 5.39 3.31
N SER A 70 16.35 4.84 3.51
CA SER A 70 17.51 5.21 2.73
C SER A 70 17.21 4.93 1.25
N ASN A 71 17.04 6.01 0.49
CA ASN A 71 17.12 5.96 -0.96
C ASN A 71 18.59 5.65 -1.31
N ILE A 72 18.93 4.37 -1.37
CA ILE A 72 20.09 3.92 -2.14
C ILE A 72 19.50 3.32 -3.42
N ILE A 73 19.50 4.16 -4.46
CA ILE A 73 19.44 3.75 -5.87
C ILE A 73 20.82 3.21 -6.24
#